data_AF-A0A839YFC1-F1
#
_entry.id   AF-A0A839YFC1-F1
#
_cell.length_a   1.000
_cell.length_b   1.000
_cell.length_c   1.000
_cell.angle_alpha   90.00
_cell.angle_beta   90.00
_cell.angle_gamma   90.00
#
_symmetry.space_group_name_H-M   'P 1'
#
loop_
_entity.id
_entity.type
_entity.pdbx_description
1 polymer ?
#
loop_
_entity_poly.entity_id
_entity_poly.type
_entity_poly.pdbx_seq_one_letter_code
_entity_poly.pdbx_strand_id
1 'polypeptide(L)'
;MTMKECQIEGTMAFAQRTAVEAALRDNRCNLSHAARQLRVGRTTLYRLIKRFEIEVDVVPRTPPPRSRADAVSRAPTSVRLVDGVWYLVSASGERG
;
A
#
# COMPACT_ATOMS: atom_id res chain seq x y z
N MET A 1 -13.36 7.02 30.64
CA MET A 1 -12.65 6.38 29.52
C MET A 1 -11.60 5.45 30.11
N THR A 2 -11.72 4.14 29.89
CA THR A 2 -10.76 3.15 30.41
C THR A 2 -9.53 3.14 29.51
N MET A 3 -8.34 3.37 30.06
CA MET A 3 -7.09 3.26 29.31
C MET A 3 -6.87 1.81 28.86
N LYS A 4 -6.39 1.60 27.63
CA LYS A 4 -6.08 0.25 27.12
C LYS A 4 -4.75 -0.22 27.70
N GLU A 5 -4.62 -1.50 28.00
CA GLU A 5 -3.39 -2.09 28.55
C GLU A 5 -2.16 -1.79 27.69
N CYS A 6 -2.30 -1.75 26.36
CA CYS A 6 -1.21 -1.41 25.43
C CYS A 6 -0.70 0.04 25.54
N GLN A 7 -1.38 0.90 26.30
CA GLN A 7 -1.01 2.29 26.57
C GLN A 7 -0.42 2.46 27.98
N ILE A 8 -0.47 1.42 28.83
CA ILE A 8 0.04 1.47 30.20
C ILE A 8 1.47 0.93 30.20
N GLU A 9 2.43 1.81 30.51
CA GLU A 9 3.84 1.44 30.61
C GLU A 9 4.07 0.30 31.62
N GLY A 10 5.06 -0.55 31.35
CA GLY A 10 5.39 -1.70 32.18
C GLY A 10 4.48 -2.93 31.97
N THR A 11 3.41 -2.83 31.19
CA THR A 11 2.62 -4.00 30.81
C THR A 11 3.24 -4.76 29.63
N MET A 12 2.95 -6.05 29.54
CA MET A 12 3.34 -6.87 28.38
C MET A 12 2.73 -6.35 27.07
N ALA A 13 1.48 -5.84 27.12
CA ALA A 13 0.82 -5.29 25.96
C ALA A 13 1.52 -4.03 25.43
N PHE A 14 1.99 -3.16 26.33
CA PHE A 14 2.78 -1.99 25.96
C PHE A 14 4.11 -2.40 25.34
N ALA A 15 4.84 -3.33 25.96
CA ALA A 15 6.10 -3.84 25.41
C ALA A 15 5.94 -4.43 24.00
N GLN A 16 4.85 -5.18 23.77
CA GLN A 16 4.50 -5.71 22.44
C GLN A 16 4.19 -4.60 21.43
N ARG A 17 3.41 -3.59 21.82
CA ARG A 17 3.10 -2.43 20.98
C ARG A 17 4.37 -1.70 20.57
N THR A 18 5.25 -1.38 21.53
CA THR A 18 6.52 -0.71 21.28
C THR A 18 7.43 -1.50 20.36
N ALA A 19 7.51 -2.83 20.53
CA ALA A 19 8.29 -3.69 19.64
C ALA A 19 7.77 -3.67 18.20
N VAL A 20 6.45 -3.70 18.01
CA VAL A 20 5.83 -3.60 16.68
C VAL A 20 6.10 -2.24 16.03
N GLU A 21 5.94 -1.15 16.77
CA GLU A 21 6.22 0.20 16.27
C GLU A 21 7.69 0.38 15.90
N ALA A 22 8.62 -0.09 16.73
CA ALA A 22 10.04 -0.03 16.44
C ALA A 22 10.39 -0.79 15.16
N ALA A 23 9.92 -2.04 15.03
CA ALA A 23 10.16 -2.84 13.83
C ALA A 23 9.54 -2.21 12.57
N LEU A 24 8.38 -1.57 12.66
CA LEU A 24 7.77 -0.87 11.53
C LEU A 24 8.59 0.37 11.14
N ARG A 25 9.06 1.14 12.12
CA ARG A 25 9.90 2.33 11.90
C ARG A 25 11.24 1.96 11.27
N ASP A 26 11.94 0.96 11.82
CA ASP A 26 13.24 0.49 11.32
C ASP A 26 13.16 0.02 9.86
N ASN A 27 12.03 -0.57 9.48
CA ASN A 27 11.81 -1.10 8.13
C ASN A 27 11.04 -0.14 7.21
N ARG A 28 10.84 1.13 7.60
CA ARG A 28 10.10 2.13 6.81
C ARG A 28 8.73 1.62 6.35
N CYS A 29 7.96 1.07 7.30
CA CYS A 29 6.65 0.47 7.08
C CYS A 29 6.64 -0.75 6.12
N ASN A 30 7.78 -1.36 5.82
CA ASN A 30 7.83 -2.61 5.06
C ASN A 30 7.40 -3.80 5.92
N LEU A 31 6.10 -4.09 5.87
CA LEU A 31 5.44 -5.11 6.70
C LEU A 31 6.07 -6.50 6.60
N SER A 32 6.54 -6.89 5.41
CA SER A 32 7.20 -8.20 5.22
C SER A 32 8.53 -8.28 5.96
N HIS A 33 9.32 -7.20 5.94
CA HIS A 33 10.58 -7.15 6.67
C HIS A 33 10.37 -7.00 8.17
N ALA A 34 9.42 -6.16 8.60
CA ALA A 34 9.06 -6.01 10.00
C ALA A 34 8.58 -7.34 10.62
N ALA A 35 7.73 -8.09 9.92
CA ALA A 35 7.28 -9.41 10.37
C ALA A 35 8.45 -10.39 10.54
N ARG A 36 9.40 -10.38 9.61
CA ARG A 36 10.62 -11.21 9.67
C ARG A 36 11.53 -10.80 10.82
N GLN A 37 11.70 -9.50 11.09
CA GLN A 37 12.47 -9.00 12.24
C GLN A 37 11.85 -9.44 13.57
N LEU A 38 10.52 -9.35 13.69
CA LEU A 38 9.78 -9.78 14.87
C LEU A 38 9.62 -11.31 14.98
N ARG A 39 10.07 -12.07 13.97
CA ARG A 39 9.90 -13.53 13.87
C ARG A 39 8.44 -13.99 14.00
N VAL A 40 7.51 -13.23 13.43
CA VAL A 40 6.08 -13.57 13.37
C VAL A 40 5.60 -13.66 11.93
N GLY A 41 4.49 -14.37 11.70
CA GLY A 41 3.83 -14.37 10.41
C GLY A 41 3.23 -12.99 10.07
N ARG A 42 3.14 -12.65 8.78
CA ARG A 42 2.50 -11.41 8.32
C ARG A 42 1.07 -11.26 8.85
N THR A 43 0.30 -12.35 8.85
CA THR A 43 -1.07 -12.36 9.40
C THR A 43 -1.10 -11.96 10.87
N THR A 44 -0.13 -12.45 11.66
CA THR A 44 0.00 -12.08 13.07
C THR A 44 0.38 -10.61 13.22
N LEU A 45 1.32 -10.12 12.40
CA LEU A 45 1.67 -8.70 12.40
C LEU A 45 0.44 -7.81 12.10
N TYR A 46 -0.36 -8.14 11.09
CA TYR A 46 -1.60 -7.40 10.78
C TYR A 46 -2.59 -7.40 11.96
N ARG A 47 -2.74 -8.55 12.63
CA ARG A 47 -3.60 -8.65 13.83
C ARG A 47 -3.09 -7.78 14.97
N LEU A 48 -1.77 -7.72 15.19
CA LEU A 48 -1.16 -6.88 16.23
C LEU A 48 -1.31 -5.40 15.92
N ILE A 49 -1.08 -4.98 14.67
CA ILE A 49 -1.30 -3.60 14.22
C ILE A 49 -2.75 -3.20 14.47
N LYS A 50 -3.71 -4.04 14.08
CA LYS A 50 -5.14 -3.79 14.33
C LYS A 50 -5.47 -3.79 15.83
N ARG A 51 -4.93 -4.73 16.61
CA ARG A 51 -5.18 -4.86 18.05
C ARG A 51 -4.67 -3.65 18.84
N PHE A 52 -3.51 -3.14 18.47
CA PHE A 52 -2.86 -2.02 19.15
C PHE A 52 -3.14 -0.66 18.51
N GLU A 53 -3.98 -0.63 17.46
CA GLU A 53 -4.36 0.58 16.72
C GLU A 53 -3.12 1.37 16.27
N ILE A 54 -2.12 0.66 15.75
CA ILE A 54 -0.90 1.28 15.23
C ILE A 54 -1.20 1.85 13.85
N GLU A 55 -0.98 3.15 13.68
CA GLU A 55 -1.08 3.82 12.39
C GLU A 55 0.14 3.51 11.54
N VAL A 56 -0.10 3.03 10.31
CA VAL A 56 0.96 2.73 9.35
C VAL A 56 0.69 3.57 8.11
N ASP A 57 1.46 4.64 7.94
CA ASP A 57 1.47 5.40 6.69
C ASP A 57 2.11 4.54 5.60
N VAL A 58 1.24 3.79 4.92
CA VAL A 58 1.62 3.12 3.69
C VAL A 58 1.71 4.20 2.63
N VAL A 59 2.91 4.78 2.45
CA VAL A 59 3.19 5.58 1.27
C VAL A 59 2.88 4.69 0.07
N PRO A 60 1.90 5.02 -0.78
CA PRO A 60 1.58 4.21 -1.94
C PRO A 60 2.86 4.15 -2.76
N ARG A 61 3.45 2.96 -2.86
CA ARG A 61 4.57 2.74 -3.76
C ARG A 61 4.01 2.97 -5.15
N THR A 62 4.24 4.15 -5.71
CA THR A 62 4.09 4.35 -7.14
C THR A 62 4.92 3.24 -7.78
N PRO A 63 4.32 2.31 -8.53
CA PRO A 63 5.11 1.30 -9.19
C PRO A 63 6.15 2.07 -10.03
N PRO A 64 7.46 1.71 -9.95
CA PRO A 64 8.41 2.29 -10.86
C PRO A 64 7.88 2.05 -12.29
N PRO A 65 8.04 3.01 -13.22
CA PRO A 65 7.62 2.81 -14.60
C PRO A 65 8.20 1.47 -15.05
N ARG A 66 7.31 0.53 -15.38
CA ARG A 66 7.69 -0.83 -15.77
C ARG A 66 8.40 -0.71 -17.11
N SER A 67 9.72 -0.63 -17.08
CA SER A 67 10.59 -0.65 -18.27
C SER A 67 10.55 0.62 -19.14
N ARG A 68 11.72 1.01 -19.63
CA ARG A 68 11.93 2.10 -20.61
C ARG A 68 11.20 1.88 -21.95
N ALA A 69 10.57 0.72 -22.14
CA ALA A 69 9.85 0.31 -23.35
C ALA A 69 8.36 0.68 -23.37
N ASP A 70 7.74 0.94 -22.20
CA ASP A 70 6.33 1.37 -22.13
C ASP A 70 6.16 2.88 -22.45
N ALA A 71 7.24 3.58 -22.78
CA ALA A 71 7.23 4.95 -23.32
C ALA A 71 6.95 5.01 -24.84
N VAL A 72 6.53 3.91 -25.48
CA VAL A 72 5.93 3.98 -26.80
C VAL A 72 4.51 4.48 -26.62
N SER A 73 4.36 5.79 -26.86
CA SER A 73 3.12 6.55 -27.04
C SER A 73 1.99 5.69 -27.62
N ARG A 74 1.15 5.12 -26.77
CA ARG A 74 -0.16 4.63 -27.20
C ARG A 74 -1.04 5.86 -27.25
N ALA A 75 -1.24 6.39 -28.47
CA ALA A 75 -2.08 7.55 -28.72
C ALA A 75 -3.39 7.44 -27.92
N PRO A 76 -3.90 8.53 -27.31
CA PRO A 76 -5.13 8.48 -26.55
C PRO A 76 -6.22 7.97 -27.49
N THR A 77 -6.69 6.77 -27.20
CA THR A 77 -7.74 6.14 -27.98
C THR A 77 -9.05 6.53 -27.32
N SER A 78 -9.75 7.49 -27.90
CA SER A 78 -11.03 7.98 -27.37
C SER A 78 -12.13 7.02 -27.77
N VAL A 79 -13.04 6.70 -26.85
CA VAL A 79 -14.19 5.87 -27.14
C VAL A 79 -15.39 6.78 -27.45
N ARG A 80 -16.09 6.52 -28.56
CA ARG A 80 -17.33 7.23 -28.95
C ARG A 80 -18.50 6.25 -28.97
N LEU A 81 -19.65 6.67 -28.45
CA LEU A 81 -20.92 5.96 -28.55
C LEU A 81 -21.70 6.51 -29.75
N VAL A 82 -22.04 5.66 -30.72
CA VAL A 82 -22.87 6.02 -31.88
C VAL A 82 -23.96 4.95 -32.04
N ASP A 83 -25.22 5.37 -32.00
CA ASP A 83 -26.42 4.51 -32.12
C ASP A 83 -26.42 3.29 -31.19
N GLY A 84 -25.94 3.46 -29.96
CA GLY A 84 -25.90 2.41 -28.94
C GLY A 84 -24.72 1.44 -29.09
N VAL A 85 -23.81 1.66 -30.05
CA VAL A 85 -22.61 0.84 -30.26
C VAL A 85 -21.35 1.64 -29.92
N TRP A 86 -20.44 1.03 -29.17
CA TRP A 86 -19.19 1.64 -28.73
C TRP A 86 -18.08 1.46 -29.77
N TYR A 87 -17.53 2.58 -30.25
CA TYR A 87 -16.44 2.62 -31.22
C TYR A 87 -15.16 3.16 -30.60
N LEU A 88 -14.04 2.55 -30.98
CA LEU A 88 -12.70 2.90 -30.54
C LEU A 88 -12.04 3.81 -31.59
N VAL A 89 -11.82 5.08 -31.27
CA VAL A 89 -11.25 6.08 -32.20
C VAL A 89 -9.80 6.35 -31.83
N SER A 90 -8.89 5.98 -32.73
CA SER A 90 -7.46 6.28 -32.56
C SER A 90 -7.16 7.68 -33.07
N ALA A 91 -6.43 8.49 -32.30
CA ALA A 91 -5.99 9.84 -32.69
C ALA A 91 -4.83 9.82 -33.72
N SER A 92 -4.95 9.00 -34.76
CA SER A 92 -3.92 8.81 -35.79
C SER A 92 -4.37 9.41 -37.12
N GLY A 93 -4.08 10.70 -37.30
CA GLY A 93 -3.79 11.33 -38.59
C GLY A 93 -4.96 11.57 -39.55
N GLU A 94 -5.61 12.72 -39.43
CA GLU A 94 -6.16 13.40 -40.62
C GLU A 94 -5.00 13.83 -41.53
N ARG A 95 -4.87 13.19 -42.69
CA ARG A 95 -4.33 13.78 -43.92
C ARG A 95 -5.09 13.17 -45.09
N GLY A 96 -5.82 14.02 -45.81
CA GLY A 96 -6.57 13.69 -47.03
C GLY A 96 -7.80 14.55 -47.13
#